data_AF-A0A952S676-F1
#
_entry.id   AF-A0A952S676-F1
#
_cell.length_a   1.000
_cell.length_b   1.000
_cell.length_c   1.000
_cell.angle_alpha   90.00
_cell.angle_beta   90.00
_cell.angle_gamma   90.00
#
_symmetry.space_group_name_H-M   'P 1'
#
loop_
_entity.id
_entity.type
_entity.pdbx_description
1 polymer ?
#
loop_
_entity_poly.entity_id
_entity_poly.type
_entity_poly.pdbx_seq_one_letter_code
_entity_poly.pdbx_strand_id
1 'polypeptide(L)'
;MSNIKLFILSLFLSVLAASSLVDASDKIVTDQLARSNQASDQKITYRFETPEQKAVRLAEEHIARNGYTKAEADRENLSFETVEFSGNVDEMLELRHDTLNPGAYGVVFGRSDSKKGWTIVFEYSDRIKAERAKESNDSSNKTLTGRAVTMNKDFKDLRVEHKAFILDNVDKVLD
;
A
#
# COMPACT_ATOMS: atom_id res chain seq x y z
N MET A 1 -58.07 -52.76 -59.45
CA MET A 1 -57.82 -53.87 -58.50
C MET A 1 -56.31 -54.00 -58.34
N SER A 2 -55.84 -54.23 -57.11
CA SER A 2 -54.44 -54.40 -56.68
C SER A 2 -53.57 -53.13 -56.66
N ASN A 3 -52.72 -52.87 -55.66
CA ASN A 3 -52.43 -53.53 -54.39
C ASN A 3 -51.86 -52.48 -53.43
N ILE A 4 -52.45 -52.41 -52.24
CA ILE A 4 -51.84 -51.85 -51.02
C ILE A 4 -50.78 -52.85 -50.55
N LYS A 5 -49.53 -52.39 -50.40
CA LYS A 5 -48.49 -52.88 -49.46
C LYS A 5 -47.12 -52.42 -49.94
N LEU A 6 -46.57 -51.37 -49.33
CA LEU A 6 -45.17 -51.33 -48.86
C LEU A 6 -44.91 -50.01 -48.14
N PHE A 7 -43.98 -50.04 -47.18
CA PHE A 7 -43.55 -48.96 -46.29
C PHE A 7 -44.35 -48.74 -45.00
N ILE A 8 -44.50 -49.81 -44.22
CA ILE A 8 -44.40 -49.72 -42.76
C ILE A 8 -43.03 -50.31 -42.40
N LEU A 9 -41.98 -49.48 -42.35
CA LEU A 9 -40.79 -49.68 -41.49
C LEU A 9 -39.79 -48.52 -41.66
N SER A 10 -40.07 -47.35 -41.08
CA SER A 10 -39.02 -46.38 -40.72
C SER A 10 -39.62 -45.27 -39.86
N LEU A 11 -40.22 -45.64 -38.74
CA LEU A 11 -40.77 -44.68 -37.79
C LEU A 11 -40.48 -45.12 -36.36
N PHE A 12 -39.25 -45.52 -36.03
CA PHE A 12 -38.87 -45.75 -34.62
C PHE A 12 -37.38 -45.56 -34.32
N LEU A 13 -36.70 -44.60 -34.97
CA LEU A 13 -35.31 -44.31 -34.60
C LEU A 13 -34.94 -42.82 -34.68
N SER A 14 -35.81 -41.93 -34.22
CA SER A 14 -35.44 -40.52 -34.01
C SER A 14 -36.07 -39.85 -32.78
N VAL A 15 -36.72 -40.60 -31.88
CA VAL A 15 -37.37 -40.03 -30.69
C VAL A 15 -36.77 -40.56 -29.38
N LEU A 16 -35.49 -40.99 -29.40
CA LEU A 16 -34.80 -41.41 -28.17
C LEU A 16 -33.46 -40.71 -27.94
N ALA A 17 -33.31 -39.49 -28.48
CA ALA A 17 -32.16 -38.62 -28.20
C ALA A 17 -32.56 -37.19 -27.79
N ALA A 18 -33.82 -36.97 -27.40
CA ALA A 18 -34.31 -35.66 -26.99
C ALA A 18 -34.88 -35.61 -25.55
N SER A 19 -34.88 -36.73 -24.82
CA SER A 19 -35.42 -36.78 -23.46
C SER A 19 -34.36 -36.84 -22.35
N SER A 20 -33.07 -36.91 -22.68
CA SER A 20 -31.98 -36.91 -21.68
C SER A 20 -31.26 -35.56 -21.56
N LEU A 21 -31.58 -34.57 -22.40
CA LEU A 21 -30.96 -33.24 -22.39
C LEU A 21 -31.74 -32.20 -21.59
N VAL A 22 -33.00 -32.48 -21.24
CA VAL A 22 -33.84 -31.53 -20.48
C VAL A 22 -33.64 -31.69 -18.96
N ASP A 23 -33.24 -32.87 -18.49
CA ASP A 23 -33.10 -33.15 -17.04
C ASP A 23 -31.72 -32.78 -16.45
N ALA A 24 -30.74 -32.47 -17.32
CA ALA A 24 -29.42 -31.99 -16.90
C ALA A 24 -29.32 -30.46 -16.82
N SER A 25 -30.25 -29.72 -17.43
CA SER A 25 -30.19 -28.26 -17.47
C SER A 25 -30.77 -27.62 -16.20
N ASP A 26 -31.81 -28.20 -15.59
CA ASP A 26 -32.44 -27.62 -14.40
C ASP A 26 -31.59 -27.79 -13.12
N LYS A 27 -30.76 -28.85 -13.04
CA LYS A 27 -29.84 -29.01 -11.91
C LYS A 27 -28.65 -28.06 -11.95
N ILE A 28 -28.18 -27.69 -13.15
CA ILE A 28 -27.04 -26.76 -13.29
C ILE A 28 -27.46 -25.33 -12.93
N VAL A 29 -28.69 -24.92 -13.28
CA VAL A 29 -29.21 -23.59 -12.94
C VAL A 29 -29.52 -23.46 -11.45
N THR A 30 -30.03 -24.52 -10.81
CA THR A 30 -30.37 -24.48 -9.38
C THR A 30 -29.11 -24.50 -8.48
N ASP A 31 -28.06 -25.24 -8.86
CA ASP A 31 -26.79 -25.25 -8.12
C ASP A 31 -25.97 -23.96 -8.32
N GLN A 32 -26.13 -23.25 -9.45
CA GLN A 32 -25.51 -21.93 -9.64
C GLN A 32 -26.19 -20.84 -8.81
N LEU A 33 -27.52 -20.88 -8.64
CA LEU A 33 -28.21 -19.93 -7.74
C LEU A 33 -27.87 -20.21 -6.26
N ALA A 34 -27.75 -21.47 -5.85
CA ALA A 34 -27.36 -21.81 -4.47
C ALA A 34 -25.90 -21.44 -4.14
N ARG A 35 -24.99 -21.49 -5.12
CA ARG A 35 -23.59 -21.06 -4.94
C ARG A 35 -23.38 -19.54 -5.07
N SER A 36 -24.34 -18.80 -5.61
CA SER A 36 -24.26 -17.33 -5.70
C SER A 36 -24.61 -16.60 -4.40
N ASN A 37 -25.32 -17.28 -3.47
CA ASN A 37 -25.72 -16.69 -2.18
C ASN A 37 -24.71 -16.93 -1.04
N GLN A 38 -23.58 -17.58 -1.32
CA GLN A 38 -22.55 -17.91 -0.31
C GLN A 38 -21.26 -17.09 -0.48
N ALA A 39 -21.26 -16.12 -1.40
CA ALA A 39 -20.09 -15.32 -1.76
C ALA A 39 -20.40 -13.81 -1.76
N SER A 40 -20.81 -13.23 -0.63
CA SER A 40 -20.53 -11.81 -0.34
C SER A 40 -20.95 -11.33 1.05
N ASP A 41 -21.23 -12.20 2.02
CA ASP A 41 -21.28 -11.81 3.44
C ASP A 41 -19.86 -11.62 4.02
N GLN A 42 -18.93 -11.14 3.18
CA GLN A 42 -17.74 -10.47 3.66
C GLN A 42 -18.22 -9.18 4.31
N LYS A 43 -18.52 -9.29 5.60
CA LYS A 43 -18.71 -8.17 6.53
C LYS A 43 -17.58 -7.18 6.24
N ILE A 44 -17.89 -6.12 5.48
CA ILE A 44 -16.94 -5.04 5.18
C ILE A 44 -16.72 -4.36 6.52
N THR A 45 -15.70 -4.85 7.23
CA THR A 45 -15.23 -4.24 8.45
C THR A 45 -14.54 -2.97 7.98
N TYR A 46 -15.29 -1.87 7.95
CA TYR A 46 -14.70 -0.53 7.81
C TYR A 46 -13.77 -0.36 9.00
N ARG A 47 -12.50 -0.72 8.84
CA ARG A 47 -11.46 -0.35 9.79
C ARG A 47 -11.31 1.16 9.65
N PHE A 48 -11.95 1.88 10.56
CA PHE A 48 -11.68 3.30 10.73
C PHE A 48 -10.22 3.43 11.17
N GLU A 49 -9.39 3.96 10.27
CA GLU A 49 -8.01 4.33 10.57
C GLU A 49 -8.00 5.40 11.66
N THR A 50 -7.19 5.21 12.70
CA THR A 50 -7.01 6.26 13.73
C THR A 50 -6.29 7.46 13.11
N PRO A 51 -6.45 8.68 13.66
CA PRO A 51 -5.69 9.84 13.21
C PRO A 51 -4.17 9.62 13.17
N GLU A 52 -3.64 8.86 14.12
CA GLU A 52 -2.22 8.51 14.19
C GLU A 52 -1.82 7.58 13.04
N GLN A 53 -2.56 6.48 12.83
CA GLN A 53 -2.33 5.56 11.70
C GLN A 53 -2.39 6.29 10.36
N LYS A 54 -3.34 7.23 10.23
CA LYS A 54 -3.45 8.08 9.05
C LYS A 54 -2.24 8.98 8.85
N ALA A 55 -1.72 9.58 9.92
CA ALA A 55 -0.52 10.40 9.85
C ALA A 55 0.70 9.58 9.44
N VAL A 56 0.87 8.39 10.04
CA VAL A 56 1.94 7.43 9.72
C VAL A 56 1.88 7.05 8.25
N ARG A 57 0.75 6.53 7.78
CA ARG A 57 0.58 6.10 6.38
C ARG A 57 0.88 7.22 5.39
N LEU A 58 0.34 8.43 5.63
CA LEU A 58 0.59 9.57 4.75
C LEU A 58 2.05 10.01 4.72
N ALA A 59 2.76 9.89 5.86
CA ALA A 59 4.18 10.20 5.93
C ALA A 59 5.04 9.14 5.20
N GLU A 60 4.70 7.86 5.35
CA GLU A 60 5.35 6.75 4.63
C GLU A 60 5.19 6.89 3.11
N GLU A 61 3.95 7.13 2.65
CA GLU A 61 3.65 7.43 1.24
C GLU A 61 4.45 8.65 0.75
N HIS A 62 4.57 9.69 1.58
CA HIS A 62 5.29 10.91 1.24
C HIS A 62 6.78 10.68 1.05
N ILE A 63 7.46 9.95 1.95
CA ILE A 63 8.91 9.69 1.81
C ILE A 63 9.20 8.75 0.63
N ALA A 64 8.32 7.78 0.36
CA ALA A 64 8.46 6.88 -0.78
C ALA A 64 8.35 7.65 -2.10
N ARG A 65 7.28 8.43 -2.28
CA ARG A 65 7.09 9.28 -3.46
C ARG A 65 8.23 10.27 -3.69
N ASN A 66 8.80 10.81 -2.61
CA ASN A 66 9.90 11.78 -2.70
C ASN A 66 11.29 11.16 -2.91
N GLY A 67 11.38 9.83 -3.04
CA GLY A 67 12.62 9.13 -3.34
C GLY A 67 13.53 8.90 -2.14
N TYR A 68 13.02 8.98 -0.91
CA TYR A 68 13.84 8.75 0.29
C TYR A 68 14.11 7.27 0.58
N THR A 69 13.33 6.37 -0.04
CA THR A 69 13.41 4.93 0.16
C THR A 69 14.08 4.25 -1.04
N LYS A 70 14.07 2.92 -1.06
CA LYS A 70 14.52 2.12 -2.22
C LYS A 70 13.51 2.10 -3.37
N ALA A 71 12.27 2.56 -3.15
CA ALA A 71 11.27 2.65 -4.19
C ALA A 71 11.60 3.77 -5.18
N GLU A 72 11.15 3.60 -6.42
CA GLU A 72 11.25 4.65 -7.44
C GLU A 72 10.46 5.90 -7.01
N ALA A 73 11.08 7.06 -7.17
CA ALA A 73 10.45 8.34 -6.86
C ALA A 73 9.39 8.70 -7.92
N ASP A 74 8.29 9.30 -7.48
CA ASP A 74 7.30 9.88 -8.39
C ASP A 74 7.73 11.31 -8.72
N ARG A 75 8.44 11.42 -9.85
CA ARG A 75 9.01 12.66 -10.40
C ARG A 75 7.97 13.74 -10.70
N GLU A 76 6.72 13.37 -10.93
CA GLU A 76 5.64 14.32 -11.27
C GLU A 76 5.10 15.03 -10.03
N ASN A 77 5.21 14.39 -8.86
CA ASN A 77 4.63 14.87 -7.61
C ASN A 77 5.69 15.04 -6.51
N LEU A 78 6.90 15.45 -6.87
CA LEU A 78 7.97 15.75 -5.91
C LEU A 78 7.59 16.96 -5.03
N SER A 79 7.88 16.83 -3.75
CA SER A 79 7.80 17.91 -2.78
C SER A 79 9.18 18.53 -2.63
N PHE A 80 9.29 19.81 -2.98
CA PHE A 80 10.51 20.57 -2.83
C PHE A 80 10.67 21.04 -1.39
N GLU A 81 11.87 20.87 -0.85
CA GLU A 81 12.23 21.30 0.50
C GLU A 81 12.96 22.65 0.47
N THR A 82 12.86 23.43 1.55
CA THR A 82 13.39 24.81 1.61
C THR A 82 14.91 24.89 1.44
N VAL A 83 15.62 23.78 1.63
CA VAL A 83 17.08 23.69 1.59
C VAL A 83 17.52 22.63 0.59
N GLU A 84 17.09 22.80 -0.66
CA GLU A 84 17.62 22.02 -1.78
C GLU A 84 18.77 22.78 -2.42
N PHE A 85 19.98 22.27 -2.22
CA PHE A 85 21.20 22.85 -2.77
C PHE A 85 21.43 22.45 -4.24
N SER A 86 20.76 21.40 -4.71
CA SER A 86 20.85 20.95 -6.10
C SER A 86 19.90 21.75 -6.99
N GLY A 87 20.41 22.30 -8.09
CA GLY A 87 19.59 22.87 -9.16
C GLY A 87 19.00 21.80 -10.11
N ASN A 88 19.31 20.52 -9.88
CA ASN A 88 18.94 19.39 -10.73
C ASN A 88 18.14 18.33 -9.94
N VAL A 89 16.98 17.95 -10.47
CA VAL A 89 16.11 16.91 -9.90
C VAL A 89 16.84 15.57 -9.77
N ASP A 90 17.68 15.19 -10.72
CA ASP A 90 18.37 13.90 -10.69
C ASP A 90 19.39 13.82 -9.55
N GLU A 91 20.19 14.87 -9.37
CA GLU A 91 21.16 14.98 -8.27
C GLU A 91 20.42 15.05 -6.91
N MET A 92 19.28 15.74 -6.85
CA MET A 92 18.44 15.76 -5.66
C MET A 92 17.93 14.36 -5.31
N LEU A 93 17.42 13.61 -6.29
CA LEU A 93 16.93 12.25 -6.08
C LEU A 93 18.04 11.28 -5.70
N GLU A 94 19.23 11.43 -6.28
CA GLU A 94 20.42 10.67 -5.89
C GLU A 94 20.77 10.88 -4.41
N LEU A 95 20.74 12.13 -3.94
CA LEU A 95 20.99 12.46 -2.53
C LEU A 95 19.91 11.93 -1.58
N ARG A 96 18.67 11.76 -2.06
CA ARG A 96 17.55 11.23 -1.25
C ARG A 96 17.50 9.71 -1.23
N HIS A 97 17.92 9.05 -2.32
CA HIS A 97 17.69 7.63 -2.54
C HIS A 97 18.20 6.75 -1.41
N ASP A 98 17.34 5.87 -0.87
CA ASP A 98 17.67 4.89 0.18
C ASP A 98 18.40 5.53 1.39
N THR A 99 17.94 6.72 1.77
CA THR A 99 18.42 7.39 2.98
C THR A 99 17.56 7.09 4.20
N LEU A 100 16.27 6.78 4.03
CA LEU A 100 15.35 6.49 5.13
C LEU A 100 14.76 5.08 5.04
N ASN A 101 14.53 4.48 6.21
CA ASN A 101 13.71 3.27 6.31
C ASN A 101 12.25 3.59 5.94
N PRO A 102 11.55 2.70 5.21
CA PRO A 102 10.21 2.98 4.71
C PRO A 102 9.14 3.01 5.80
N GLY A 103 9.35 2.33 6.92
CA GLY A 103 8.43 2.31 8.05
C GLY A 103 8.71 3.44 9.05
N ALA A 104 7.65 4.03 9.59
CA ALA A 104 7.78 5.01 10.65
C ALA A 104 8.39 4.39 11.93
N TYR A 105 9.35 5.08 12.52
CA TYR A 105 9.95 4.71 13.81
C TYR A 105 9.13 5.21 14.99
N GLY A 106 8.61 6.42 14.90
CA GLY A 106 7.93 7.08 16.01
C GLY A 106 6.97 8.17 15.58
N VAL A 107 6.07 8.55 16.47
CA VAL A 107 5.01 9.55 16.20
C VAL A 107 4.85 10.49 17.39
N VAL A 108 4.74 11.78 17.10
CA VAL A 108 4.49 12.82 18.10
C VAL A 108 3.43 13.77 17.60
N PHE A 109 2.42 14.05 18.42
CA PHE A 109 1.42 15.08 18.14
C PHE A 109 1.61 16.31 19.04
N GLY A 110 1.53 17.50 18.45
CA GLY A 110 1.39 18.74 19.22
C GLY A 110 2.63 19.19 20.01
N ARG A 111 3.82 19.15 19.40
CA ARG A 111 5.04 19.73 19.98
C ARG A 111 4.79 21.16 20.50
N SER A 112 5.28 21.42 21.72
CA SER A 112 5.03 22.65 22.49
C SER A 112 5.53 23.93 21.83
N ASP A 113 6.46 23.83 20.88
CA ASP A 113 7.15 24.93 20.21
C ASP A 113 6.75 25.13 18.74
N SER A 114 5.86 24.31 18.18
CA SER A 114 5.52 24.34 16.75
C SER A 114 4.03 24.51 16.47
N LYS A 115 3.68 24.83 15.21
CA LYS A 115 2.28 24.82 14.76
C LYS A 115 1.70 23.44 15.05
N LYS A 116 0.56 23.38 15.76
CA LYS A 116 -0.10 22.13 16.13
C LYS A 116 -0.21 21.18 14.92
N GLY A 117 0.34 19.98 15.06
CA GLY A 117 0.42 19.01 13.97
C GLY A 117 1.07 17.69 14.37
N TRP A 118 1.27 16.83 13.39
CA TRP A 118 1.93 15.53 13.53
C TRP A 118 3.40 15.62 13.13
N THR A 119 4.24 14.89 13.84
CA THR A 119 5.65 14.64 13.53
C THR A 119 5.87 13.14 13.48
N ILE A 120 6.13 12.61 12.30
CA ILE A 120 6.39 11.18 12.08
C ILE A 120 7.88 11.02 11.83
N VAL A 121 8.53 10.20 12.63
CA VAL A 121 9.99 10.05 12.63
C VAL A 121 10.37 8.79 11.89
N PHE A 122 11.40 8.87 11.06
CA PHE A 122 11.96 7.78 10.28
C PHE A 122 13.43 7.61 10.62
N GLU A 123 13.83 6.37 10.85
CA GLU A 123 15.24 6.04 11.03
C GLU A 123 15.98 6.14 9.69
N TYR A 124 17.25 6.56 9.73
CA TYR A 124 18.12 6.43 8.56
C TYR A 124 18.26 4.96 8.13
N SER A 125 18.50 4.73 6.85
CA SER A 125 18.81 3.39 6.33
C SER A 125 20.14 2.87 6.89
N ASP A 126 20.36 1.57 6.83
CA ASP A 126 21.61 0.96 7.26
C ASP A 126 22.82 1.44 6.45
N ARG A 127 22.61 1.82 5.18
CA ARG A 127 23.64 2.44 4.33
C ARG A 127 24.13 3.74 4.96
N ILE A 128 23.21 4.65 5.28
CA ILE A 128 23.55 5.95 5.88
C ILE A 128 24.14 5.78 7.28
N LYS A 129 23.64 4.84 8.08
CA LYS A 129 24.24 4.53 9.39
C LYS A 129 25.69 4.07 9.24
N ALA A 130 25.97 3.19 8.27
CA ALA A 130 27.31 2.68 8.03
C ALA A 130 28.28 3.75 7.52
N GLU A 131 27.82 4.66 6.65
CA GLU A 131 28.60 5.81 6.19
C GLU A 131 28.98 6.73 7.36
N ARG A 132 28.02 7.13 8.19
CA ARG A 132 28.26 7.97 9.36
C ARG A 132 29.17 7.32 10.40
N ALA A 133 29.03 6.01 10.59
CA ALA A 133 29.89 5.26 11.50
C ALA A 133 31.36 5.25 11.05
N LYS A 134 31.65 5.38 9.74
CA LYS A 134 33.03 5.51 9.23
C LYS A 134 33.60 6.89 9.48
N GLU A 135 32.76 7.92 9.48
CA GLU A 135 33.17 9.32 9.73
C GLU A 135 33.39 9.57 11.22
N SER A 136 32.58 8.97 12.09
CA SER A 136 32.79 9.03 13.53
C SER A 136 33.85 8.02 13.96
N ASN A 137 35.04 8.48 14.36
CA ASN A 137 36.05 7.64 15.04
C ASN A 137 35.58 7.11 16.42
N ASP A 138 34.32 7.36 16.80
CA ASP A 138 33.75 6.98 18.08
C ASP A 138 32.75 5.82 17.89
N SER A 139 33.22 4.60 18.12
CA SER A 139 32.42 3.38 18.09
C SER A 139 31.44 3.25 19.27
N SER A 140 31.51 4.14 20.26
CA SER A 140 30.86 3.93 21.57
C SER A 140 29.49 4.59 21.71
N ASN A 141 29.10 5.50 20.80
CA ASN A 141 27.83 6.20 20.89
C ASN A 141 27.04 6.11 19.58
N LYS A 142 26.38 4.96 19.38
CA LYS A 142 25.43 4.76 18.27
C LYS A 142 24.12 5.45 18.59
N THR A 143 24.13 6.77 18.69
CA THR A 143 22.88 7.55 18.82
C THR A 143 22.04 7.26 17.59
N LEU A 144 20.86 6.68 17.81
CA LEU A 144 19.91 6.43 16.74
C LEU A 144 19.45 7.80 16.23
N THR A 145 19.74 8.07 14.96
CA THR A 145 19.35 9.32 14.30
C THR A 145 18.39 9.06 13.16
N GLY A 146 17.57 10.05 12.86
CA GLY A 146 16.59 9.98 11.80
C GLY A 146 16.26 11.34 11.19
N ARG A 147 15.24 11.32 10.33
CA ARG A 147 14.53 12.52 9.86
C ARG A 147 13.08 12.43 10.29
N ALA A 148 12.38 13.56 10.24
CA ALA A 148 10.95 13.57 10.51
C ALA A 148 10.18 14.16 9.35
N VAL A 149 9.00 13.62 9.08
CA VAL A 149 7.96 14.27 8.29
C VAL A 149 7.05 15.03 9.25
N THR A 150 6.80 16.31 8.96
CA THR A 150 5.81 17.09 9.70
C THR A 150 4.61 17.41 8.82
N MET A 151 3.44 17.49 9.45
CA MET A 151 2.19 17.90 8.79
C MET A 151 1.28 18.58 9.81
N ASN A 152 0.34 19.40 9.34
CA ASN A 152 -0.62 20.05 10.23
C ASN A 152 -1.68 19.04 10.75
N LYS A 153 -2.51 19.47 11.71
CA LYS A 153 -3.57 18.63 12.31
C LYS A 153 -4.61 18.09 11.31
N ASP A 154 -4.72 18.71 10.13
CA ASP A 154 -5.66 18.37 9.07
C ASP A 154 -4.99 17.48 8.00
N PHE A 155 -3.80 16.93 8.30
CA PHE A 155 -3.00 16.06 7.43
C PHE A 155 -2.55 16.72 6.12
N LYS A 156 -2.27 18.03 6.17
CA LYS A 156 -1.75 18.81 5.03
C LYS A 156 -0.36 19.35 5.33
N ASP A 157 0.25 19.96 4.30
CA ASP A 157 1.56 20.60 4.38
C ASP A 157 2.68 19.64 4.80
N LEU A 158 2.65 18.41 4.25
CA LEU A 158 3.67 17.40 4.49
C LEU A 158 5.03 17.91 4.01
N ARG A 159 6.03 17.83 4.89
CA ARG A 159 7.43 18.14 4.55
C ARG A 159 8.40 17.30 5.37
N VAL A 160 9.52 16.93 4.78
CA VAL A 160 10.66 16.35 5.51
C VAL A 160 11.44 17.47 6.17
N GLU A 161 11.77 17.30 7.45
CA GLU A 161 12.63 18.18 8.21
C GLU A 161 14.09 17.73 8.06
N HIS A 162 14.97 18.65 7.67
CA HIS A 162 16.41 18.37 7.48
C HIS A 162 17.20 18.21 8.78
N LYS A 163 16.63 18.64 9.91
CA LYS A 163 17.28 18.52 11.21
C LYS A 163 17.36 17.04 11.58
N ALA A 164 18.54 16.61 12.03
CA ALA A 164 18.68 15.27 12.60
C ALA A 164 17.82 15.16 13.86
N PHE A 165 17.03 14.10 13.94
CA PHE A 165 16.25 13.75 15.14
C PHE A 165 16.98 12.66 15.91
N ILE A 166 17.19 12.89 17.22
CA ILE A 166 17.67 11.85 18.14
C ILE A 166 16.46 10.99 18.52
N LEU A 167 16.52 9.71 18.17
CA LEU A 167 15.39 8.78 18.28
C LEU A 167 15.10 8.33 19.71
N ASP A 168 16.05 8.52 20.63
CA ASP A 168 15.94 8.08 22.04
C ASP A 168 14.79 8.78 22.80
N ASN A 169 14.24 9.88 22.27
CA ASN A 169 13.20 10.69 22.92
C ASN A 169 11.86 10.68 22.16
N VAL A 170 11.60 9.66 21.33
CA VAL A 170 10.38 9.59 20.52
C VAL A 170 9.54 8.39 20.94
N ASP A 171 8.23 8.59 21.12
CA ASP A 171 7.28 7.49 21.32
C ASP A 171 7.29 6.60 20.07
N LYS A 172 7.63 5.33 20.27
CA LYS A 172 7.71 4.36 19.16
C LYS A 172 6.31 4.05 18.66
N VAL A 173 6.17 3.95 17.33
CA VAL A 173 4.94 3.38 16.75
C VAL A 173 4.90 1.92 17.19
N LEU A 174 3.79 1.51 17.79
CA LEU A 174 3.59 0.12 18.20
C LEU A 174 3.26 -0.72 16.95
N ASP A 175 4.08 -1.73 16.68
CA ASP A 175 3.81 -2.77 15.67
C ASP A 175 2.55 -3.59 16.00
#